data_AF-A0AAV2L1H2-F1
#
_entry.id   AF-A0AAV2L1H2-F1
#
_cell.length_a   1.000
_cell.length_b   1.000
_cell.length_c   1.000
_cell.angle_alpha   90.00
_cell.angle_beta   90.00
_cell.angle_gamma   90.00
#
_symmetry.space_group_name_H-M   'P 1'
#
loop_
_entity.id
_entity.type
_entity.pdbx_description
1 polymer ?
#
loop_
_entity_poly.entity_id
_entity_poly.type
_entity_poly.pdbx_seq_one_letter_code
_entity_poly.pdbx_strand_id
1 'polypeptide(L)'
;MEKMSLSLMSESEDLLPWPRVSDLAKDFISGLLRVDPCARLSADQALQHPWVSAEAPASSAANLHRPISQNLRLRASRGSCGSQSSSGRREQRRLHSQS
;
A
#
# COMPACT_ATOMS: atom_id res chain seq x y z
N MET A 1 27.62 4.73 -28.99
CA MET A 1 27.64 4.58 -27.51
C MET A 1 26.35 5.07 -26.84
N GLU A 2 25.34 5.57 -27.58
CA GLU A 2 24.08 6.04 -26.98
C GLU A 2 23.04 4.94 -26.70
N LYS A 3 23.17 3.74 -27.31
CA LYS A 3 22.21 2.63 -27.13
C LYS A 3 22.24 1.96 -25.75
N MET A 4 23.29 2.20 -24.95
CA MET A 4 23.42 1.64 -23.59
C MET A 4 22.78 2.53 -22.51
N SER A 5 22.64 3.83 -22.77
CA SER A 5 22.06 4.78 -21.80
C SER A 5 20.54 4.67 -21.71
N LEU A 6 19.86 4.30 -22.80
CA LEU A 6 18.40 4.11 -22.81
C LEU A 6 17.96 2.83 -22.10
N SER A 7 18.78 1.77 -22.12
CA SER A 7 18.46 0.52 -21.41
C SER A 7 18.60 0.69 -19.89
N LEU A 8 19.64 1.38 -19.43
CA LEU A 8 19.89 1.67 -18.01
C LEU A 8 18.84 2.61 -17.37
N MET A 9 18.25 3.53 -18.14
CA MET A 9 17.16 4.38 -17.66
C MET A 9 15.80 3.66 -17.66
N SER A 10 15.62 2.61 -18.48
CA SER A 10 14.41 1.79 -18.41
C SER A 10 14.44 0.83 -17.21
N GLU A 11 15.61 0.27 -16.89
CA GLU A 11 15.78 -0.63 -15.74
C GLU A 11 15.65 0.09 -14.39
N SER A 12 15.95 1.41 -14.33
CA SER A 12 15.79 2.19 -13.09
C SER A 12 14.33 2.49 -12.75
N GLU A 13 13.47 2.65 -13.75
CA GLU A 13 12.06 2.98 -13.56
C GLU A 13 11.25 1.80 -12.98
N ASP A 14 11.67 0.57 -13.27
CA ASP A 14 11.06 -0.65 -12.72
C ASP A 14 11.36 -0.88 -11.22
N LEU A 15 12.36 -0.19 -10.66
CA LEU A 15 12.71 -0.25 -9.23
C LEU A 15 11.93 0.78 -8.38
N LEU A 16 11.17 1.67 -9.01
CA LEU A 16 10.37 2.64 -8.29
C LEU A 16 9.26 1.93 -7.49
N PRO A 17 8.88 2.45 -6.31
CA PRO A 17 7.85 1.81 -5.47
C PRO A 17 6.46 1.72 -6.11
N TRP A 18 6.22 2.47 -7.21
CA TRP A 18 4.93 2.54 -7.91
C TRP A 18 5.12 2.61 -9.44
N PRO A 19 5.76 1.62 -10.07
CA PRO A 19 6.22 1.73 -11.47
C PRO A 19 5.05 1.73 -12.47
N ARG A 20 3.88 1.24 -12.05
CA ARG A 20 2.65 1.17 -12.87
C ARG A 20 1.67 2.31 -12.63
N VAL A 21 2.04 3.30 -11.82
CA VAL A 21 1.18 4.45 -11.47
C VAL A 21 1.62 5.66 -12.29
N SER A 22 0.67 6.33 -12.97
CA SER A 22 0.99 7.51 -13.79
C SER A 22 1.46 8.69 -12.95
N ASP A 23 2.31 9.53 -13.52
CA ASP A 23 2.86 10.68 -12.80
C ASP A 23 1.79 11.71 -12.44
N LEU A 24 0.75 11.86 -13.27
CA LEU A 24 -0.44 12.66 -12.95
C LEU A 24 -1.16 12.14 -11.71
N ALA A 25 -1.21 10.83 -11.50
CA ALA A 25 -1.78 10.24 -10.29
C ALA A 25 -0.91 10.55 -9.06
N LYS A 26 0.41 10.44 -9.20
CA LYS A 26 1.37 10.74 -8.13
C LYS A 26 1.31 12.22 -7.72
N ASP A 27 1.22 13.13 -8.69
CA ASP A 27 1.07 14.57 -8.46
C ASP A 27 -0.24 14.88 -7.72
N PHE A 28 -1.35 14.30 -8.20
CA PHE A 28 -2.65 14.48 -7.56
C PHE A 28 -2.66 14.08 -6.07
N ILE A 29 -2.15 12.88 -5.76
CA ILE A 29 -2.06 12.39 -4.38
C ILE A 29 -1.10 13.26 -3.55
N SER A 30 -0.01 13.73 -4.15
CA SER A 30 0.95 14.62 -3.48
C SER A 30 0.30 15.95 -3.10
N GLY A 31 -0.57 16.50 -3.96
CA GLY A 31 -1.36 17.70 -3.66
C GLY A 31 -2.38 17.52 -2.54
N LEU A 32 -3.00 16.34 -2.43
CA LEU A 32 -3.95 16.00 -1.37
C LEU A 32 -3.28 15.71 -0.02
N LEU A 33 -2.08 15.11 -0.04
CA LEU A 33 -1.36 14.68 1.15
C LEU A 33 -0.24 15.65 1.55
N ARG A 34 -0.39 16.94 1.24
CA ARG A 34 0.55 17.97 1.72
C ARG A 34 0.51 18.10 3.24
N VAL A 35 1.71 18.19 3.82
CA VAL A 35 1.93 18.39 5.27
C VAL A 35 1.34 19.73 5.71
N ASP A 36 1.59 20.78 4.93
CA ASP A 36 1.00 22.09 5.15
C ASP A 36 -0.47 22.09 4.70
N PRO A 37 -1.45 22.32 5.61
CA PRO A 37 -2.86 22.33 5.27
C PRO A 37 -3.25 23.49 4.34
N CYS A 38 -2.57 24.64 4.42
CA CYS A 38 -2.89 25.80 3.59
C CYS A 38 -2.57 25.57 2.11
N ALA A 39 -1.61 24.70 1.84
CA ALA A 39 -1.22 24.38 0.48
C ALA A 39 -1.85 23.08 -0.05
N ARG A 40 -2.66 22.38 0.77
CA ARG A 40 -3.40 21.18 0.36
C ARG A 40 -4.47 21.54 -0.66
N LEU A 41 -4.65 20.69 -1.67
CA LEU A 41 -5.75 20.85 -2.62
C LEU A 41 -7.10 20.83 -1.89
N SER A 42 -7.92 21.83 -2.16
CA SER A 42 -9.33 21.83 -1.76
C SER A 42 -10.11 20.82 -2.60
N ALA A 43 -11.30 20.42 -2.13
CA ALA A 43 -12.14 19.47 -2.84
C ALA A 43 -12.51 19.94 -4.26
N ASP A 44 -12.80 21.24 -4.43
CA ASP A 44 -13.12 21.83 -5.73
C ASP A 44 -11.94 21.77 -6.70
N GLN A 45 -10.75 22.15 -6.23
CA GLN A 45 -9.52 22.05 -7.03
C GLN A 45 -9.17 20.60 -7.36
N ALA A 46 -9.41 19.68 -6.43
CA ALA A 46 -9.14 18.26 -6.64
C ALA A 46 -10.02 17.67 -7.74
N LEU A 47 -11.30 18.07 -7.81
CA LEU A 47 -12.22 17.65 -8.88
C LEU A 47 -11.79 18.14 -10.27
N GLN A 48 -11.14 19.31 -10.34
CA GLN A 48 -10.65 19.91 -11.58
C GLN A 48 -9.30 19.35 -12.04
N HIS A 49 -8.65 18.49 -11.25
CA HIS A 49 -7.34 17.97 -11.58
C HIS A 49 -7.39 17.04 -12.83
N PRO A 50 -6.43 17.14 -13.78
CA PRO A 50 -6.44 16.37 -15.02
C PRO A 50 -6.52 14.85 -14.80
N TRP A 51 -5.88 14.35 -13.74
CA TRP A 51 -5.96 12.94 -13.40
C TRP A 51 -7.40 12.48 -13.09
N VAL A 52 -8.18 13.30 -12.37
CA VAL A 52 -9.56 12.98 -12.02
C VAL A 52 -10.49 13.15 -13.22
N SER A 53 -10.30 14.22 -14.00
CA SER A 53 -11.18 14.53 -15.13
C SER A 53 -10.95 13.67 -16.37
N ALA A 54 -9.76 13.10 -16.57
CA ALA A 54 -9.40 12.42 -17.83
C ALA A 54 -8.83 11.01 -17.65
N GLU A 55 -7.84 10.81 -16.77
CA GLU A 55 -7.12 9.53 -16.67
C GLU A 55 -7.83 8.48 -15.81
N ALA A 56 -8.36 8.87 -14.65
CA ALA A 56 -9.03 7.97 -13.73
C ALA A 56 -10.25 7.27 -14.37
N PRO A 57 -11.14 7.95 -15.12
CA PRO A 57 -12.25 7.30 -15.82
C PRO A 57 -11.80 6.30 -16.89
N ALA A 58 -10.64 6.54 -17.52
CA ALA A 58 -10.08 5.67 -18.56
C ALA A 58 -9.33 4.45 -17.98
N SER A 59 -9.04 4.44 -16.67
CA SER A 59 -8.22 3.43 -15.99
C SER A 59 -8.98 2.13 -15.66
N SER A 60 -9.59 1.48 -16.66
CA SER A 60 -10.41 0.26 -16.45
C SER A 60 -9.67 -1.07 -16.64
N ALA A 61 -8.36 -1.05 -16.94
CA ALA A 61 -7.68 -2.21 -17.54
C ALA A 61 -7.05 -3.23 -16.55
N ALA A 62 -6.95 -2.95 -15.26
CA ALA A 62 -6.27 -3.85 -14.30
C ALA A 62 -7.20 -4.38 -13.21
N ASN A 63 -7.27 -5.71 -13.03
CA ASN A 63 -7.92 -6.32 -11.87
C ASN A 63 -7.03 -6.14 -10.63
N LEU A 64 -7.25 -5.04 -9.89
CA LEU A 64 -6.47 -4.69 -8.70
C LEU A 64 -6.99 -5.35 -7.41
N HIS A 65 -8.08 -6.12 -7.47
CA HIS A 65 -8.74 -6.68 -6.29
C HIS A 65 -7.79 -7.56 -5.45
N ARG A 66 -7.06 -8.48 -6.10
CA ARG A 66 -6.13 -9.38 -5.42
C ARG A 66 -4.94 -8.67 -4.77
N PRO A 67 -4.15 -7.83 -5.49
CA PRO A 67 -2.99 -7.17 -4.88
C PRO A 67 -3.37 -6.18 -3.77
N ILE A 68 -4.47 -5.43 -3.94
CA ILE A 68 -4.92 -4.47 -2.92
C ILE A 68 -5.37 -5.20 -1.65
N SER A 69 -6.23 -6.22 -1.77
CA SER A 69 -6.73 -6.99 -0.62
C SER A 69 -5.61 -7.71 0.15
N GLN A 70 -4.57 -8.16 -0.55
CA GLN A 70 -3.39 -8.74 0.09
C GLN A 70 -2.60 -7.68 0.89
N ASN A 71 -2.38 -6.49 0.32
CA ASN A 71 -1.68 -5.41 1.01
C ASN A 71 -2.42 -4.96 2.27
N LEU A 72 -3.74 -4.81 2.19
CA LEU A 72 -4.59 -4.46 3.34
C LEU A 72 -4.51 -5.49 4.46
N ARG A 73 -4.57 -6.80 4.13
CA ARG A 73 -4.39 -7.87 5.12
C ARG A 73 -3.04 -7.80 5.82
N LEU A 74 -1.95 -7.65 5.06
CA LEU A 74 -0.60 -7.55 5.62
C LEU A 74 -0.46 -6.37 6.60
N ARG A 75 -1.11 -5.24 6.31
CA ARG A 75 -1.08 -4.06 7.19
C ARG A 75 -1.93 -4.25 8.43
N ALA A 76 -3.12 -4.85 8.31
CA ALA A 76 -4.00 -5.14 9.44
C ALA A 76 -3.34 -6.08 10.46
N SER A 77 -2.59 -7.08 10.00
CA SER A 77 -1.88 -8.03 10.90
C SER A 77 -0.78 -7.38 11.74
N ARG A 78 -0.18 -6.27 11.29
CA ARG A 78 0.90 -5.58 12.02
C ARG A 78 0.41 -4.73 13.20
N GLY A 79 -0.90 -4.47 13.27
CA GLY A 79 -1.54 -3.78 14.39
C GLY A 79 -2.03 -4.71 15.51
N SER A 80 -1.90 -6.03 15.33
CA SER A 80 -2.45 -7.04 16.27
C SER A 80 -1.34 -7.81 16.99
N CYS A 81 -0.40 -7.11 17.64
CA CYS A 81 0.42 -7.71 18.69
C CYS A 81 -0.18 -7.35 20.07
N GLY A 82 -1.21 -8.09 20.45
CA GLY A 82 -1.90 -7.86 21.72
C GLY A 82 -2.92 -8.93 22.02
N SER A 83 -2.54 -10.21 21.91
CA SER A 83 -3.18 -11.37 22.56
C SER A 83 -2.47 -12.66 22.13
N GLN A 84 -1.20 -12.83 22.52
CA GLN A 84 -0.71 -14.19 22.75
C GLN A 84 -1.13 -14.55 24.16
N SER A 85 -2.37 -15.00 24.30
CA SER A 85 -2.82 -15.68 25.52
C SER A 85 -1.96 -16.93 25.65
N SER A 86 -0.96 -16.87 26.51
CA SER A 86 -0.22 -18.03 26.98
C SER A 86 -1.19 -18.91 27.77
N SER A 87 -1.93 -19.76 27.07
CA SER A 87 -2.59 -20.90 27.71
C SER A 87 -1.48 -21.83 28.21
N GLY A 88 -1.03 -21.54 29.43
CA GLY A 88 -0.12 -22.37 30.21
C GLY A 88 -0.65 -23.79 30.20
N ARG A 89 0.07 -24.65 29.50
CA ARG A 89 -0.14 -26.10 29.48
C ARG A 89 0.26 -26.58 30.87
N ARG A 90 -0.74 -26.65 31.77
CA ARG A 90 -0.61 -27.09 33.16
C ARG A 90 -0.14 -28.55 33.17
N GLU A 91 1.16 -28.71 33.33
CA GLU A 91 1.91 -29.92 33.67
C GLU A 91 1.09 -30.81 34.62
N GLN A 92 0.60 -31.94 34.10
CA GLN A 92 -0.02 -32.99 34.92
C GLN A 92 1.09 -33.78 35.63
N ARG A 93 1.63 -33.19 36.70
CA ARG A 93 2.46 -33.93 37.64
C ARG A 93 1.56 -34.79 38.52
N ARG A 94 1.69 -36.11 38.31
CA ARG A 94 1.29 -37.26 39.16
C ARG A 94 0.94 -36.91 40.61
N LEU A 95 -0.14 -37.51 41.12
CA LEU A 95 -0.08 -38.29 42.36
C LEU A 95 -0.94 -39.56 42.23
N HIS A 96 -0.30 -40.69 42.54
CA HIS A 96 -0.96 -41.95 42.85
C HIS A 96 -1.61 -41.79 44.23
N SER A 97 -2.86 -42.19 44.39
CA SER A 97 -3.38 -42.67 45.67
C SER A 97 -4.66 -43.48 45.47
N GLN A 98 -4.52 -44.79 45.74
CA GLN A 98 -5.51 -45.69 46.35
C GLN A 98 -6.78 -46.05 45.55
N SER A 99 -6.89 -47.33 45.18
CA SER A 99 -7.49 -48.37 46.04
C SER A 99 -6.98 -49.76 45.66
#